data_AF-A0A7X6FTC9-F1
#
_entry.id   AF-A0A7X6FTC9-F1
#
_cell.length_a   1.000
_cell.length_b   1.000
_cell.length_c   1.000
_cell.angle_alpha   90.00
_cell.angle_beta   90.00
_cell.angle_gamma   90.00
#
_symmetry.space_group_name_H-M   'P 1'
#
loop_
_entity.id
_entity.type
_entity.pdbx_description
1 polymer ?
#
loop_
_entity_poly.entity_id
_entity_poly.type
_entity_poly.pdbx_seq_one_letter_code
_entity_poly.pdbx_strand_id
1 'polypeptide(L)'
;MSSLDNGGTVNLSDLTAGTTLTVAGNYTGSNGTLVINTVLGDDNSRTDRLKVGGDTSGTTNLQVVNRGGIGGQTVNGIEVVDVAGQSNGTFSLVSDYTTKDNKKAIWAGAYAYTLQQGSGSGNKDGNWYLVSRYGDPDPVDPNKPTGPRYGAGVPVYQGYGENMQALNKLPTLQERVGNRYWTGENGDGQTNGAMVDGNGIWARIEGAYNRLEPQSVTGVKQDINTFIMQAGVDGQFYEDDNGKLVAGITGQYGTAHGSSSSFFGDGYTDTRAWSLGATATWYGNNGFYVDMQGQLTWFDNDLSSDDMNSSLASGAKPSATR
;
A
#
# COMPACT_ATOMS: atom_id res chain seq x y z
N MET A 1 -48.54 0.26 19.21
CA MET A 1 -47.08 0.08 19.39
C MET A 1 -46.39 1.27 18.74
N SER A 2 -45.30 1.77 19.33
CA SER A 2 -44.60 2.97 18.84
C SER A 2 -43.72 2.61 17.63
N SER A 3 -44.06 3.12 16.45
CA SER A 3 -43.28 2.99 15.20
C SER A 3 -42.41 4.21 14.95
N LEU A 4 -41.38 4.07 14.11
CA LEU A 4 -40.51 5.17 13.69
C LEU A 4 -40.51 5.28 12.15
N ASP A 5 -40.84 6.45 11.63
CA ASP A 5 -40.61 6.84 10.24
C ASP A 5 -39.42 7.80 10.19
N ASN A 6 -38.34 7.40 9.52
CA ASN A 6 -37.09 8.15 9.47
C ASN A 6 -36.88 8.77 8.09
N GLY A 7 -37.29 10.03 7.94
CA GLY A 7 -36.93 10.89 6.80
C GLY A 7 -35.79 11.88 7.07
N GLY A 8 -35.23 11.87 8.29
CA GLY A 8 -34.20 12.80 8.74
C GLY A 8 -32.88 12.10 9.09
N THR A 9 -32.10 12.67 9.99
CA THR A 9 -30.89 12.04 10.52
C THR A 9 -31.13 11.59 11.96
N VAL A 10 -31.03 10.28 12.19
CA VAL A 10 -30.93 9.69 13.52
C VAL A 10 -29.44 9.47 13.80
N ASN A 11 -28.90 10.23 14.73
CA ASN A 11 -27.49 10.20 15.05
C ASN A 11 -27.24 9.55 16.41
N LEU A 12 -26.69 8.32 16.41
CA LEU A 12 -26.25 7.64 17.63
C LEU A 12 -24.78 7.92 17.94
N SER A 13 -24.08 8.69 17.09
CA SER A 13 -22.65 8.97 17.23
C SER A 13 -22.35 9.92 18.41
N ASP A 14 -22.20 9.33 19.60
CA ASP A 14 -21.45 9.90 20.71
C ASP A 14 -19.92 9.64 20.52
N LEU A 15 -19.11 9.79 21.56
CA LEU A 15 -17.67 9.47 21.51
C LEU A 15 -17.36 7.96 21.61
N THR A 16 -18.35 7.10 21.92
CA THR A 16 -18.13 5.69 22.27
C THR A 16 -19.17 4.76 21.66
N ALA A 17 -18.74 3.78 20.87
CA ALA A 17 -19.66 2.76 20.35
C ALA A 17 -20.35 1.94 21.48
N GLY A 18 -21.57 1.47 21.21
CA GLY A 18 -22.34 0.55 22.07
C GLY A 18 -23.79 0.98 22.35
N THR A 19 -24.26 2.05 21.73
CA THR A 19 -25.62 2.58 21.92
C THR A 19 -26.64 1.79 21.10
N THR A 20 -27.74 1.36 21.73
CA THR A 20 -28.84 0.67 21.03
C THR A 20 -30.06 1.58 20.95
N LEU A 21 -30.48 1.93 19.73
CA LEU A 21 -31.79 2.52 19.47
C LEU A 21 -32.83 1.40 19.35
N THR A 22 -33.80 1.37 20.26
CA THR A 22 -34.89 0.38 20.22
C THR A 22 -36.18 1.00 19.69
N VAL A 23 -36.70 0.46 18.60
CA VAL A 23 -38.02 0.77 18.04
C VAL A 23 -38.96 -0.40 18.38
N ALA A 24 -39.94 -0.18 19.24
CA ALA A 24 -40.82 -1.26 19.72
C ALA A 24 -41.77 -1.81 18.64
N GLY A 25 -42.17 -0.99 17.68
CA GLY A 25 -42.99 -1.36 16.52
C GLY A 25 -42.18 -1.41 15.22
N ASN A 26 -42.81 -1.00 14.12
CA ASN A 26 -42.20 -1.02 12.80
C ASN A 26 -41.25 0.18 12.60
N TYR A 27 -40.24 -0.03 11.76
CA TYR A 27 -39.31 1.01 11.30
C TYR A 27 -39.46 1.21 9.79
N THR A 28 -39.79 2.42 9.36
CA THR A 28 -39.88 2.79 7.94
C THR A 28 -38.80 3.81 7.61
N GLY A 29 -37.93 3.47 6.66
CA GLY A 29 -36.95 4.40 6.12
C GLY A 29 -37.54 5.23 5.00
N SER A 30 -37.51 6.56 5.12
CA SER A 30 -37.94 7.52 4.10
C SER A 30 -36.74 8.25 3.49
N ASN A 31 -35.70 7.48 3.13
CA ASN A 31 -34.37 7.96 2.71
C ASN A 31 -33.61 8.74 3.81
N GLY A 32 -34.02 8.59 5.07
CA GLY A 32 -33.28 9.12 6.21
C GLY A 32 -31.92 8.46 6.41
N THR A 33 -31.09 9.07 7.25
CA THR A 33 -29.75 8.58 7.61
C THR A 33 -29.76 8.09 9.05
N LEU A 34 -29.17 6.92 9.27
CA LEU A 34 -28.80 6.39 10.59
C LEU A 34 -27.28 6.45 10.70
N VAL A 35 -26.78 7.21 11.68
CA VAL A 35 -25.34 7.32 11.96
C VAL A 35 -25.02 6.47 13.18
N ILE A 36 -24.08 5.53 13.04
CA ILE A 36 -23.62 4.62 14.10
C ILE A 36 -22.12 4.73 14.32
N ASN A 37 -21.69 4.60 15.57
CA ASN A 37 -20.30 4.36 15.91
C ASN A 37 -19.97 2.88 15.87
N THR A 38 -18.82 2.53 15.33
CA THR A 38 -18.30 1.15 15.37
C THR A 38 -16.80 1.17 15.63
N VAL A 39 -16.32 0.32 16.53
CA VAL A 39 -14.89 0.00 16.63
C VAL A 39 -14.63 -1.13 15.63
N LEU A 40 -14.35 -0.79 14.36
CA LEU A 40 -14.24 -1.77 13.27
C LEU A 40 -13.13 -2.80 13.55
N GLY A 41 -13.54 -4.08 13.64
CA GLY A 41 -12.70 -5.23 13.97
C GLY A 41 -13.36 -6.54 13.50
N ASP A 42 -13.39 -7.55 14.37
CA ASP A 42 -14.04 -8.85 14.12
C ASP A 42 -15.54 -8.84 14.47
N ASP A 43 -16.19 -10.01 14.51
CA ASP A 43 -17.61 -10.17 14.85
C ASP A 43 -18.01 -9.57 16.23
N ASN A 44 -17.07 -9.48 17.17
CA ASN A 44 -17.32 -8.97 18.52
C ASN A 44 -17.10 -7.44 18.64
N SER A 45 -16.93 -6.76 17.50
CA SER A 45 -16.74 -5.32 17.45
C SER A 45 -17.83 -4.58 18.21
N ARG A 46 -17.41 -3.68 19.11
CA ARG A 46 -18.35 -2.79 19.80
C ARG A 46 -18.96 -1.83 18.78
N THR A 47 -20.28 -1.86 18.64
CA THR A 47 -21.03 -1.06 17.67
C THR A 47 -22.32 -0.52 18.27
N ASP A 48 -22.76 0.64 17.80
CA ASP A 48 -24.15 1.04 17.97
C ASP A 48 -25.05 0.18 17.08
N ARG A 49 -26.31 0.04 17.47
CA ARG A 49 -27.29 -0.85 16.81
C ARG A 49 -28.68 -0.22 16.73
N LEU A 50 -29.35 -0.44 15.61
CA LEU A 50 -30.81 -0.29 15.51
C LEU A 50 -31.48 -1.63 15.81
N LYS A 51 -32.34 -1.68 16.82
CA LYS A 51 -33.15 -2.86 17.17
C LYS A 51 -34.62 -2.57 16.88
N VAL A 52 -35.24 -3.34 16.00
CA VAL A 52 -36.63 -3.19 15.56
C VAL A 52 -37.46 -4.38 16.04
N GLY A 53 -38.47 -4.11 16.87
CA GLY A 53 -39.38 -5.12 17.42
C GLY A 53 -40.45 -5.60 16.44
N GLY A 54 -40.75 -4.81 15.40
CA GLY A 54 -41.66 -5.15 14.31
C GLY A 54 -40.96 -5.30 12.96
N ASP A 55 -41.66 -4.93 11.89
CA ASP A 55 -41.19 -5.04 10.51
C ASP A 55 -40.34 -3.82 10.10
N THR A 56 -39.44 -4.00 9.13
CA THR A 56 -38.76 -2.90 8.43
C THR A 56 -39.30 -2.71 7.01
N SER A 57 -39.36 -1.47 6.55
CA SER A 57 -39.72 -1.11 5.17
C SER A 57 -39.01 0.17 4.69
N GLY A 58 -39.08 0.46 3.39
CA GLY A 58 -38.47 1.65 2.80
C GLY A 58 -36.94 1.59 2.72
N THR A 59 -36.28 2.75 2.67
CA THR A 59 -34.82 2.86 2.46
C THR A 59 -34.18 3.75 3.53
N THR A 60 -33.04 3.32 4.08
CA THR A 60 -32.23 4.09 5.04
C THR A 60 -30.77 4.10 4.61
N ASN A 61 -30.12 5.26 4.68
CA ASN A 61 -28.68 5.38 4.56
C ASN A 61 -28.03 5.05 5.90
N LEU A 62 -27.06 4.14 5.92
CA LEU A 62 -26.30 3.77 7.11
C LEU A 62 -24.91 4.39 7.03
N GLN A 63 -24.63 5.37 7.88
CA GLN A 63 -23.30 5.96 8.01
C GLN A 63 -22.59 5.35 9.22
N VAL A 64 -21.40 4.80 8.99
CA VAL A 64 -20.58 4.20 10.04
C VAL A 64 -19.42 5.14 10.36
N VAL A 65 -19.24 5.43 11.63
CA VAL A 65 -18.13 6.25 12.14
C VAL A 65 -17.18 5.33 12.89
N ASN A 66 -15.99 5.10 12.32
CA ASN A 66 -14.97 4.27 12.97
C ASN A 66 -14.42 4.97 14.23
N ARG A 67 -14.50 4.31 15.39
CA ARG A 67 -14.02 4.81 16.69
C ARG A 67 -12.73 4.10 17.11
N GLY A 68 -11.68 4.27 16.33
CA GLY A 68 -10.35 3.71 16.62
C GLY A 68 -10.23 2.21 16.33
N GLY A 69 -11.15 1.62 15.57
CA GLY A 69 -11.02 0.26 15.09
C GLY A 69 -9.86 0.13 14.09
N ILE A 70 -9.05 -0.90 14.27
CA ILE A 70 -7.88 -1.20 13.43
C ILE A 70 -8.19 -2.16 12.29
N GLY A 71 -9.46 -2.56 12.14
CA GLY A 71 -9.90 -3.59 11.20
C GLY A 71 -9.63 -5.00 11.70
N GLY A 72 -10.38 -5.94 11.14
CA GLY A 72 -10.31 -7.35 11.45
C GLY A 72 -11.18 -8.16 10.51
N GLN A 73 -10.87 -9.46 10.37
CA GLN A 73 -11.70 -10.37 9.60
C GLN A 73 -12.95 -10.75 10.38
N THR A 74 -14.12 -10.55 9.80
CA THR A 74 -15.38 -11.08 10.32
C THR A 74 -15.63 -12.49 9.81
N VAL A 75 -16.35 -13.30 10.59
CA VAL A 75 -16.90 -14.59 10.16
C VAL A 75 -18.41 -14.43 9.88
N ASN A 76 -19.16 -13.98 10.88
CA ASN A 76 -20.60 -13.72 10.78
C ASN A 76 -20.90 -12.25 10.48
N GLY A 77 -19.95 -11.34 10.74
CA GLY A 77 -20.16 -9.91 10.58
C GLY A 77 -20.52 -9.20 11.88
N ILE A 78 -20.39 -7.88 11.86
CA ILE A 78 -20.74 -7.00 12.96
C ILE A 78 -22.23 -6.63 12.82
N GLU A 79 -23.10 -7.12 13.71
CA GLU A 79 -24.54 -6.84 13.64
C GLU A 79 -24.85 -5.38 13.99
N VAL A 80 -25.39 -4.65 13.00
CA VAL A 80 -25.71 -3.21 13.10
C VAL A 80 -27.21 -2.92 13.04
N VAL A 81 -28.00 -3.86 12.51
CA VAL A 81 -29.48 -3.81 12.56
C VAL A 81 -30.03 -5.18 12.97
N ASP A 82 -30.83 -5.20 14.02
CA ASP A 82 -31.57 -6.36 14.55
C ASP A 82 -33.06 -6.17 14.23
N VAL A 83 -33.68 -7.12 13.51
CA VAL A 83 -35.08 -7.06 13.08
C VAL A 83 -35.82 -8.30 13.54
N ALA A 84 -36.78 -8.13 14.43
CA ALA A 84 -37.59 -9.24 14.94
C ALA A 84 -38.73 -9.66 13.98
N GLY A 85 -39.24 -8.73 13.18
CA GLY A 85 -40.28 -8.96 12.18
C GLY A 85 -39.74 -9.22 10.77
N GLN A 86 -40.54 -8.89 9.75
CA GLN A 86 -40.13 -8.97 8.36
C GLN A 86 -39.14 -7.85 8.01
N SER A 87 -37.96 -8.22 7.52
CA SER A 87 -36.91 -7.27 7.16
C SER A 87 -36.99 -6.85 5.68
N ASN A 88 -38.10 -6.18 5.30
CA ASN A 88 -38.34 -5.75 3.92
C ASN A 88 -37.76 -4.35 3.61
N GLY A 89 -37.17 -3.68 4.61
CA GLY A 89 -36.46 -2.41 4.43
C GLY A 89 -35.07 -2.61 3.84
N THR A 90 -34.58 -1.63 3.09
CA THR A 90 -33.23 -1.63 2.51
C THR A 90 -32.32 -0.66 3.27
N PHE A 91 -31.19 -1.15 3.75
CA PHE A 91 -30.12 -0.31 4.30
C PHE A 91 -28.99 -0.18 3.28
N SER A 92 -28.60 1.05 2.98
CA SER A 92 -27.52 1.37 2.05
C SER A 92 -26.35 1.98 2.80
N LEU A 93 -25.18 1.35 2.74
CA LEU A 93 -23.97 1.90 3.34
C LEU A 93 -23.60 3.24 2.68
N VAL A 94 -23.36 4.26 3.50
CA VAL A 94 -22.63 5.46 3.09
C VAL A 94 -21.16 5.06 3.06
N SER A 95 -20.63 4.87 1.86
CA SER A 95 -19.32 4.27 1.61
C SER A 95 -18.23 5.30 1.36
N ASP A 96 -17.00 4.91 1.69
CA ASP A 96 -15.78 5.62 1.29
C ASP A 96 -15.47 5.37 -0.19
N TYR A 97 -15.73 4.15 -0.68
CA TYR A 97 -15.48 3.75 -2.05
C TYR A 97 -16.35 2.57 -2.51
N THR A 98 -16.27 2.24 -3.80
CA THR A 98 -16.91 1.04 -4.37
C THR A 98 -15.83 0.03 -4.75
N THR A 99 -15.96 -1.20 -4.26
CA THR A 99 -15.03 -2.30 -4.55
C THR A 99 -15.18 -2.80 -5.99
N LYS A 100 -14.18 -3.52 -6.51
CA LYS A 100 -14.21 -4.07 -7.89
C LYS A 100 -15.34 -5.08 -8.14
N ASP A 101 -15.89 -5.71 -7.10
CA ASP A 101 -17.11 -6.52 -7.16
C ASP A 101 -18.41 -5.70 -6.98
N ASN A 102 -18.35 -4.38 -7.18
CA ASN A 102 -19.46 -3.44 -7.15
C ASN A 102 -20.18 -3.37 -5.79
N LYS A 103 -19.45 -3.44 -4.68
CA LYS A 103 -20.00 -3.24 -3.33
C LYS A 103 -19.55 -1.91 -2.75
N LYS A 104 -20.49 -1.21 -2.13
CA LYS A 104 -20.21 -0.06 -1.28
C LYS A 104 -19.43 -0.52 -0.05
N ALA A 105 -18.28 0.09 0.20
CA ALA A 105 -17.40 -0.29 1.29
C ALA A 105 -16.89 0.91 2.10
N ILE A 106 -16.66 0.65 3.37
CA ILE A 106 -15.82 1.46 4.27
C ILE A 106 -14.57 0.65 4.61
N TRP A 107 -13.53 1.29 5.13
CA TRP A 107 -12.27 0.58 5.44
C TRP A 107 -11.73 0.87 6.85
N ALA A 108 -11.01 -0.10 7.40
CA ALA A 108 -10.23 0.05 8.63
C ALA A 108 -9.01 -0.88 8.59
N GLY A 109 -7.83 -0.31 8.83
CA GLY A 109 -6.57 -1.04 8.69
C GLY A 109 -6.43 -1.67 7.32
N ALA A 110 -6.23 -2.99 7.27
CA ALA A 110 -6.13 -3.73 6.02
C ALA A 110 -7.49 -4.15 5.44
N TYR A 111 -8.60 -4.02 6.17
CA TYR A 111 -9.88 -4.64 5.82
C TYR A 111 -10.87 -3.62 5.28
N ALA A 112 -11.67 -4.07 4.31
CA ALA A 112 -12.84 -3.35 3.85
C ALA A 112 -14.12 -4.06 4.27
N TYR A 113 -15.10 -3.29 4.71
CA TYR A 113 -16.38 -3.76 5.23
C TYR A 113 -17.51 -3.35 4.30
N THR A 114 -18.30 -4.33 3.88
CA THR A 114 -19.51 -4.11 3.10
C THR A 114 -20.73 -4.40 3.95
N LEU A 115 -21.84 -3.69 3.72
CA LEU A 115 -23.10 -3.94 4.40
C LEU A 115 -23.89 -5.03 3.65
N GLN A 116 -24.40 -6.01 4.39
CA GLN A 116 -25.22 -7.08 3.85
C GLN A 116 -26.37 -7.46 4.79
N GLN A 117 -27.46 -7.95 4.20
CA GLN A 117 -28.55 -8.57 4.95
C GLN A 117 -28.27 -10.06 5.14
N GLY A 118 -28.46 -10.54 6.37
CA GLY A 118 -28.02 -11.85 6.81
C GLY A 118 -26.54 -11.87 7.21
N SER A 119 -26.20 -12.81 8.08
CA SER A 119 -24.81 -12.98 8.55
C SER A 119 -23.87 -13.35 7.39
N GLY A 120 -22.58 -13.03 7.54
CA GLY A 120 -21.49 -13.38 6.64
C GLY A 120 -21.35 -14.87 6.37
N SER A 121 -21.86 -15.72 7.28
CA SER A 121 -21.89 -17.20 7.18
C SER A 121 -23.13 -17.76 6.49
N GLY A 122 -24.02 -16.91 5.99
CA GLY A 122 -25.17 -17.33 5.17
C GLY A 122 -26.48 -17.51 5.93
N ASN A 123 -26.55 -17.21 7.23
CA ASN A 123 -27.83 -17.17 7.94
C ASN A 123 -28.72 -16.05 7.39
N LYS A 124 -29.98 -16.38 7.08
CA LYS A 124 -31.01 -15.44 6.60
C LYS A 124 -31.94 -15.04 7.74
N ASP A 125 -31.36 -14.49 8.80
CA ASP A 125 -32.09 -13.99 9.97
C ASP A 125 -32.84 -12.66 9.71
N GLY A 126 -32.55 -11.98 8.61
CA GLY A 126 -33.13 -10.67 8.28
C GLY A 126 -32.38 -9.49 8.93
N ASN A 127 -31.37 -9.76 9.74
CA ASN A 127 -30.52 -8.75 10.36
C ASN A 127 -29.51 -8.18 9.34
N TRP A 128 -28.88 -7.06 9.66
CA TRP A 128 -27.90 -6.42 8.79
C TRP A 128 -26.54 -6.35 9.47
N TYR A 129 -25.50 -6.68 8.70
CA TYR A 129 -24.15 -6.89 9.19
C TYR A 129 -23.12 -6.14 8.34
N LEU A 130 -22.10 -5.58 9.00
CA LEU A 130 -20.86 -5.17 8.33
C LEU A 130 -19.94 -6.38 8.22
N VAL A 131 -19.48 -6.70 7.00
CA VAL A 131 -18.71 -7.92 6.71
C VAL A 131 -17.44 -7.59 5.95
N SER A 132 -16.31 -8.13 6.44
CA SER A 132 -14.96 -7.96 5.89
C SER A 132 -14.39 -9.22 5.25
N ARG A 133 -15.25 -10.07 4.72
CA ARG A 133 -14.88 -11.26 3.95
C ARG A 133 -15.73 -11.38 2.69
N TYR A 134 -15.20 -12.10 1.71
CA TYR A 134 -16.03 -12.65 0.64
C TYR A 134 -16.80 -13.86 1.17
N GLY A 135 -17.97 -14.10 0.56
CA GLY A 135 -18.75 -15.30 0.84
C GLY A 135 -18.02 -16.58 0.44
N ASP A 136 -18.65 -17.70 0.70
CA ASP A 136 -18.07 -19.01 0.43
C ASP A 136 -17.74 -19.20 -1.07
N PRO A 137 -16.76 -20.08 -1.39
CA PRO A 137 -16.39 -20.39 -2.76
C PRO A 137 -17.61 -20.77 -3.59
N ASP A 138 -17.71 -20.20 -4.79
CA ASP A 138 -18.79 -20.53 -5.71
C ASP A 138 -18.33 -21.70 -6.60
N PRO A 139 -19.00 -22.88 -6.56
CA PRO A 139 -18.64 -24.00 -7.43
C PRO A 139 -18.77 -23.69 -8.93
N VAL A 140 -19.57 -22.67 -9.28
CA VAL A 140 -19.85 -22.24 -10.65
C VAL A 140 -18.89 -21.13 -11.10
N ASP A 141 -18.36 -20.33 -10.17
CA ASP A 141 -17.32 -19.33 -10.41
C ASP A 141 -16.08 -19.59 -9.53
N PRO A 142 -15.16 -20.47 -9.98
CA PRO A 142 -13.95 -20.78 -9.24
C PRO A 142 -12.97 -19.60 -9.14
N ASN A 143 -13.17 -18.51 -9.89
CA ASN A 143 -12.37 -17.29 -9.80
C ASN A 143 -12.94 -16.28 -8.79
N LYS A 144 -14.10 -16.57 -8.19
CA LYS A 144 -14.68 -15.73 -7.15
C LYS A 144 -13.69 -15.65 -5.98
N PRO A 145 -13.35 -14.43 -5.52
CA PRO A 145 -12.46 -14.27 -4.39
C PRO A 145 -13.07 -14.92 -3.16
N THR A 146 -12.23 -15.59 -2.39
CA THR A 146 -12.60 -16.21 -1.11
C THR A 146 -11.70 -15.67 -0.02
N GLY A 147 -12.18 -15.69 1.22
CA GLY A 147 -11.41 -15.22 2.37
C GLY A 147 -11.57 -13.72 2.65
N PRO A 148 -10.56 -13.08 3.26
CA PRO A 148 -10.64 -11.67 3.67
C PRO A 148 -10.95 -10.72 2.52
N ARG A 149 -11.72 -9.67 2.82
CA ARG A 149 -11.88 -8.51 1.96
C ARG A 149 -10.88 -7.45 2.40
N TYR A 150 -9.81 -7.28 1.64
CA TYR A 150 -8.83 -6.21 1.87
C TYR A 150 -9.29 -4.88 1.28
N GLY A 151 -8.83 -3.79 1.88
CA GLY A 151 -9.03 -2.43 1.38
C GLY A 151 -8.24 -2.15 0.10
N ALA A 152 -8.73 -1.20 -0.70
CA ALA A 152 -8.11 -0.84 -1.98
C ALA A 152 -6.70 -0.23 -1.86
N GLY A 153 -6.35 0.30 -0.67
CA GLY A 153 -4.98 0.76 -0.39
C GLY A 153 -3.97 -0.36 -0.06
N VAL A 154 -4.41 -1.57 0.28
CA VAL A 154 -3.50 -2.66 0.68
C VAL A 154 -2.50 -3.05 -0.41
N PRO A 155 -2.91 -3.22 -1.69
CA PRO A 155 -1.96 -3.49 -2.78
C PRO A 155 -0.87 -2.41 -2.92
N VAL A 156 -1.22 -1.13 -2.70
CA VAL A 156 -0.28 0.00 -2.79
C VAL A 156 0.76 -0.10 -1.66
N TYR A 157 0.32 -0.37 -0.43
CA TYR A 157 1.23 -0.59 0.71
C TYR A 157 2.16 -1.80 0.51
N GLN A 158 1.72 -2.83 -0.20
CA GLN A 158 2.56 -4.00 -0.50
C GLN A 158 3.60 -3.72 -1.58
N GLY A 159 3.25 -2.95 -2.61
CA GLY A 159 4.19 -2.57 -3.67
C GLY A 159 5.21 -1.50 -3.26
N TYR A 160 4.94 -0.79 -2.17
CA TYR A 160 5.78 0.28 -1.63
C TYR A 160 7.26 -0.11 -1.47
N GLY A 161 7.54 -1.27 -0.88
CA GLY A 161 8.92 -1.70 -0.60
C GLY A 161 9.75 -1.95 -1.86
N GLU A 162 9.14 -2.51 -2.91
CA GLU A 162 9.81 -2.78 -4.19
C GLU A 162 10.17 -1.49 -4.93
N ASN A 163 9.32 -0.45 -4.80
CA ASN A 163 9.57 0.85 -5.41
C ASN A 163 10.82 1.53 -4.80
N MET A 164 11.01 1.39 -3.49
CA MET A 164 12.23 1.83 -2.81
C MET A 164 13.45 0.98 -3.18
N GLN A 165 13.31 -0.35 -3.26
CA GLN A 165 14.41 -1.24 -3.66
C GLN A 165 14.91 -0.93 -5.07
N ALA A 166 14.01 -0.54 -5.99
CA ALA A 166 14.37 -0.15 -7.35
C ALA A 166 15.38 1.01 -7.39
N LEU A 167 15.38 1.88 -6.37
CA LEU A 167 16.30 3.02 -6.24
C LEU A 167 17.53 2.74 -5.36
N ASN A 168 17.57 1.60 -4.65
CA ASN A 168 18.65 1.25 -3.71
C ASN A 168 19.53 0.11 -4.24
N LYS A 169 20.05 0.28 -5.47
CA LYS A 169 20.91 -0.69 -6.15
C LYS A 169 22.37 -0.24 -6.13
N LEU A 170 23.25 -1.14 -5.68
CA LEU A 170 24.70 -0.98 -5.76
C LEU A 170 25.18 -1.52 -7.12
N PRO A 171 25.88 -0.72 -7.95
CA PRO A 171 26.45 -1.21 -9.19
C PRO A 171 27.62 -2.16 -8.91
N THR A 172 27.80 -3.14 -9.77
CA THR A 172 29.02 -3.97 -9.77
C THR A 172 30.27 -3.13 -10.08
N LEU A 173 31.46 -3.62 -9.73
CA LEU A 173 32.71 -2.96 -10.11
C LEU A 173 32.75 -2.68 -11.61
N GLN A 174 32.39 -3.66 -12.43
CA GLN A 174 32.39 -3.55 -13.90
C GLN A 174 31.43 -2.45 -14.39
N GLU A 175 30.23 -2.33 -13.83
CA GLU A 175 29.28 -1.28 -14.18
C GLU A 175 29.73 0.11 -13.71
N ARG A 176 30.50 0.18 -12.61
CA ARG A 176 31.01 1.46 -12.06
C ARG A 176 32.18 1.99 -12.87
N VAL A 177 33.15 1.14 -13.18
CA VAL A 177 34.35 1.53 -13.93
C VAL A 177 34.10 1.54 -15.43
N GLY A 178 33.12 0.77 -15.92
CA GLY A 178 32.78 0.64 -17.34
C GLY A 178 33.99 0.33 -18.21
N ASN A 179 33.90 0.69 -19.50
CA ASN A 179 35.05 0.72 -20.42
C ASN A 179 35.67 2.13 -20.42
N ARG A 180 35.95 2.72 -19.25
CA ARG A 180 36.54 4.07 -19.22
C ARG A 180 37.92 4.04 -19.90
N TYR A 181 38.02 4.62 -21.09
CA TYR A 181 39.28 5.01 -21.72
C TYR A 181 39.73 6.32 -21.06
N TRP A 182 40.69 6.23 -20.16
CA TRP A 182 41.31 7.40 -19.55
C TRP A 182 42.34 7.91 -20.57
N THR A 183 42.03 9.01 -21.24
CA THR A 183 42.96 9.68 -22.14
C THR A 183 44.02 10.39 -21.30
N GLY A 184 45.15 9.72 -21.07
CA GLY A 184 46.34 10.37 -20.52
C GLY A 184 46.93 11.36 -21.53
N GLU A 185 47.54 12.43 -21.03
CA GLU A 185 48.10 13.54 -21.82
C GLU A 185 49.30 13.17 -22.73
N ASN A 186 49.72 11.89 -22.78
CA ASN A 186 50.73 11.43 -23.73
C ASN A 186 50.39 10.03 -24.26
N GLY A 187 50.10 9.96 -25.56
CA GLY A 187 49.86 8.70 -26.25
C GLY A 187 51.15 7.91 -26.48
N ASP A 188 51.16 6.66 -26.03
CA ASP A 188 51.25 5.49 -26.90
C ASP A 188 50.52 4.34 -26.20
N GLY A 189 49.70 3.57 -26.91
CA GLY A 189 48.96 2.46 -26.32
C GLY A 189 49.83 1.23 -26.04
N GLN A 190 51.09 1.38 -25.63
CA GLN A 190 52.09 0.30 -25.59
C GLN A 190 52.79 0.07 -24.25
N THR A 191 52.48 0.84 -23.20
CA THR A 191 52.99 0.56 -21.85
C THR A 191 51.93 -0.13 -20.98
N ASN A 192 52.23 -1.38 -20.59
CA ASN A 192 51.50 -2.12 -19.55
C ASN A 192 51.54 -1.32 -18.24
N GLY A 193 50.44 -0.66 -17.92
CA GLY A 193 50.30 0.16 -16.72
C GLY A 193 49.65 1.47 -17.09
N ALA A 194 48.31 1.51 -17.07
CA ALA A 194 47.53 2.71 -17.30
C ALA A 194 48.07 3.85 -16.42
N MET A 195 48.76 4.82 -17.03
CA MET A 195 49.11 6.07 -16.36
C MET A 195 47.81 6.84 -16.12
N VAL A 196 47.57 7.18 -14.85
CA VAL A 196 46.32 7.73 -14.32
C VAL A 196 46.51 9.23 -14.08
N ASP A 197 45.70 10.08 -14.72
CA ASP A 197 45.50 11.45 -14.22
C ASP A 197 44.70 11.36 -12.91
N GLY A 198 45.28 11.86 -11.82
CA GLY A 198 44.98 11.46 -10.44
C GLY A 198 43.52 11.58 -9.94
N ASN A 199 42.61 12.22 -10.68
CA ASN A 199 41.20 12.40 -10.31
C ASN A 199 40.28 12.26 -11.54
N GLY A 200 39.26 11.40 -11.46
CA GLY A 200 38.23 11.24 -12.47
C GLY A 200 36.86 11.72 -11.99
N ILE A 201 36.28 12.74 -12.64
CA ILE A 201 34.90 13.16 -12.42
C ILE A 201 34.01 12.41 -13.41
N TRP A 202 32.89 11.87 -12.92
CA TRP A 202 31.95 11.15 -13.76
C TRP A 202 30.49 11.46 -13.41
N ALA A 203 29.62 11.27 -14.39
CA ALA A 203 28.18 11.30 -14.23
C ALA A 203 27.55 10.15 -15.03
N ARG A 204 26.44 9.61 -14.54
CA ARG A 204 25.62 8.63 -15.27
C ARG A 204 24.14 8.86 -15.05
N ILE A 205 23.38 8.44 -16.05
CA ILE A 205 21.92 8.42 -16.02
C ILE A 205 21.48 6.99 -16.32
N GLU A 206 20.55 6.49 -15.53
CA GLU A 206 19.99 5.15 -15.67
C GLU A 206 18.46 5.23 -15.73
N GLY A 207 17.89 4.48 -16.66
CA GLY A 207 16.45 4.24 -16.75
C GLY A 207 16.18 2.75 -16.69
N ALA A 208 15.17 2.36 -15.93
CA ALA A 208 14.76 0.95 -15.85
C ALA A 208 13.25 0.82 -15.83
N TYR A 209 12.77 -0.30 -16.40
CA TYR A 209 11.39 -0.74 -16.29
C TYR A 209 11.39 -2.15 -15.69
N ASN A 210 10.66 -2.34 -14.60
CA ASN A 210 10.56 -3.62 -13.91
C ASN A 210 9.09 -4.02 -13.80
N ARG A 211 8.78 -5.27 -14.13
CA ARG A 211 7.48 -5.88 -13.91
C ARG A 211 7.61 -6.98 -12.87
N LEU A 212 6.89 -6.84 -11.76
CA LEU A 212 6.97 -7.69 -10.59
C LEU A 212 5.61 -8.31 -10.28
N GLU A 213 5.62 -9.60 -9.92
CA GLU A 213 4.45 -10.32 -9.42
C GLU A 213 4.81 -10.93 -8.04
N PRO A 214 4.98 -10.10 -6.99
CA PRO A 214 5.41 -10.57 -5.67
C PRO A 214 4.37 -11.49 -5.04
N GLN A 215 4.85 -12.51 -4.33
CA GLN A 215 3.99 -13.36 -3.49
C GLN A 215 3.40 -12.50 -2.36
N SER A 216 2.09 -12.24 -2.41
CA SER A 216 1.40 -11.29 -1.53
C SER A 216 -0.02 -11.74 -1.23
N VAL A 217 -0.61 -11.26 -0.13
CA VAL A 217 -1.97 -11.67 0.26
C VAL A 217 -3.06 -11.11 -0.66
N THR A 218 -2.76 -10.07 -1.46
CA THR A 218 -3.71 -9.53 -2.46
C THR A 218 -3.39 -9.98 -3.88
N GLY A 219 -2.30 -10.73 -4.09
CA GLY A 219 -1.81 -11.09 -5.42
C GLY A 219 -1.47 -9.87 -6.28
N VAL A 220 -0.91 -8.81 -5.68
CA VAL A 220 -0.59 -7.56 -6.37
C VAL A 220 0.42 -7.78 -7.49
N LYS A 221 0.18 -7.13 -8.62
CA LYS A 221 1.13 -6.99 -9.73
C LYS A 221 1.61 -5.56 -9.79
N GLN A 222 2.89 -5.36 -10.06
CA GLN A 222 3.50 -4.04 -10.02
C GLN A 222 4.39 -3.78 -11.23
N ASP A 223 4.23 -2.61 -11.82
CA ASP A 223 5.09 -2.08 -12.88
C ASP A 223 5.81 -0.85 -12.35
N ILE A 224 7.15 -0.83 -12.41
CA ILE A 224 7.99 0.23 -11.85
C ILE A 224 8.84 0.85 -12.96
N ASN A 225 8.67 2.15 -13.16
CA ASN A 225 9.55 2.97 -13.99
C ASN A 225 10.52 3.73 -13.10
N THR A 226 11.81 3.57 -13.34
CA THR A 226 12.88 4.16 -12.54
C THR A 226 13.72 5.07 -13.40
N PHE A 227 14.10 6.21 -12.83
CA PHE A 227 15.07 7.14 -13.38
C PHE A 227 16.05 7.54 -12.29
N ILE A 228 17.35 7.36 -12.53
CA ILE A 228 18.42 7.65 -11.58
C ILE A 228 19.46 8.53 -12.26
N MET A 229 19.89 9.58 -11.58
CA MET A 229 21.07 10.37 -11.90
C MET A 229 22.11 10.20 -10.80
N GLN A 230 23.35 9.96 -11.20
CA GLN A 230 24.49 9.84 -10.28
C GLN A 230 25.63 10.70 -10.79
N ALA A 231 26.36 11.31 -9.85
CA ALA A 231 27.62 11.98 -10.12
C ALA A 231 28.61 11.67 -9.02
N GLY A 232 29.87 11.48 -9.39
CA GLY A 232 30.92 11.09 -8.45
C GLY A 232 32.28 11.56 -8.87
N VAL A 233 33.20 11.45 -7.92
CA VAL A 233 34.62 11.71 -8.11
C VAL A 233 35.38 10.52 -7.56
N ASP A 234 36.26 9.97 -8.39
CA ASP A 234 37.18 8.90 -8.02
C ASP A 234 38.61 9.46 -8.04
N GLY A 235 39.43 9.06 -7.08
CA GLY A 235 40.83 9.47 -6.97
C GLY A 235 41.73 8.31 -6.59
N GLN A 236 42.97 8.33 -7.08
CA GLN A 236 44.00 7.39 -6.62
C GLN A 236 44.63 7.93 -5.34
N PHE A 237 44.54 7.17 -4.24
CA PHE A 237 45.01 7.62 -2.92
C PHE A 237 46.33 6.98 -2.49
N TYR A 238 46.69 5.84 -3.09
CA TYR A 238 47.91 5.12 -2.77
C TYR A 238 48.37 4.27 -3.96
N GLU A 239 49.67 4.18 -4.16
CA GLU A 239 50.31 3.29 -5.14
C GLU A 239 51.69 2.85 -4.61
N ASP A 240 51.98 1.57 -4.70
CA ASP A 240 53.28 0.97 -4.41
C ASP A 240 53.59 -0.19 -5.37
N ASP A 241 54.70 -0.88 -5.14
CA ASP A 241 55.13 -2.03 -5.96
C ASP A 241 54.13 -3.20 -5.97
N ASN A 242 53.21 -3.26 -5.00
CA ASN A 242 52.23 -4.33 -4.85
C ASN A 242 50.88 -3.98 -5.50
N GLY A 243 50.57 -2.70 -5.69
CA GLY A 243 49.33 -2.26 -6.34
C GLY A 243 48.93 -0.82 -6.05
N LYS A 244 47.68 -0.50 -6.38
CA LYS A 244 47.10 0.83 -6.20
C LYS A 244 45.70 0.81 -5.57
N LEU A 245 45.41 1.84 -4.78
CA LEU A 245 44.11 2.08 -4.16
C LEU A 245 43.41 3.26 -4.84
N VAL A 246 42.21 3.01 -5.35
CA VAL A 246 41.29 4.04 -5.86
C VAL A 246 40.11 4.13 -4.89
N ALA A 247 39.76 5.34 -4.48
CA ALA A 247 38.53 5.56 -3.71
C ALA A 247 37.69 6.67 -4.33
N GLY A 248 36.41 6.73 -3.98
CA GLY A 248 35.50 7.69 -4.58
C GLY A 248 34.29 7.96 -3.71
N ILE A 249 33.66 9.09 -3.97
CA ILE A 249 32.38 9.49 -3.38
C ILE A 249 31.36 9.72 -4.49
N THR A 250 30.10 9.41 -4.22
CA THR A 250 29.02 9.48 -5.21
C THR A 250 27.77 10.08 -4.60
N GLY A 251 27.20 11.09 -5.26
CA GLY A 251 25.84 11.54 -5.00
C GLY A 251 24.86 10.90 -5.99
N GLN A 252 23.67 10.55 -5.53
CA GLN A 252 22.60 9.99 -6.34
C GLN A 252 21.29 10.72 -6.07
N TYR A 253 20.53 10.99 -7.12
CA TYR A 253 19.13 11.34 -7.05
C TYR A 253 18.35 10.39 -7.96
N GLY A 254 17.23 9.86 -7.48
CA GLY A 254 16.40 8.98 -8.29
C GLY A 254 14.92 9.11 -7.99
N THR A 255 14.11 8.77 -8.99
CA THR A 255 12.65 8.74 -8.91
C THR A 255 12.15 7.39 -9.40
N ALA A 256 11.18 6.81 -8.70
CA ALA A 256 10.49 5.60 -9.11
C ALA A 256 8.98 5.81 -9.06
N HIS A 257 8.31 5.58 -10.19
CA HIS A 257 6.87 5.57 -10.29
C HIS A 257 6.41 4.12 -10.46
N GLY A 258 5.70 3.61 -9.46
CA GLY A 258 5.21 2.24 -9.42
C GLY A 258 3.69 2.19 -9.48
N SER A 259 3.13 1.52 -10.48
CA SER A 259 1.68 1.24 -10.55
C SER A 259 1.40 -0.16 -10.00
N SER A 260 0.49 -0.26 -9.04
CA SER A 260 0.07 -1.50 -8.39
C SER A 260 -1.36 -1.85 -8.79
N SER A 261 -1.58 -3.09 -9.20
CA SER A 261 -2.91 -3.60 -9.55
C SER A 261 -3.23 -4.92 -8.88
N SER A 262 -4.46 -5.04 -8.41
CA SER A 262 -4.96 -6.23 -7.73
C SER A 262 -6.49 -6.33 -7.87
N PHE A 263 -7.06 -7.49 -7.57
CA PHE A 263 -8.50 -7.64 -7.41
C PHE A 263 -9.07 -6.69 -6.32
N PHE A 264 -8.28 -6.38 -5.29
CA PHE A 264 -8.74 -5.59 -4.15
C PHE A 264 -8.70 -4.08 -4.39
N GLY A 265 -7.85 -3.64 -5.31
CA GLY A 265 -7.75 -2.24 -5.72
C GLY A 265 -6.51 -1.95 -6.55
N ASP A 266 -6.52 -0.76 -7.13
CA ASP A 266 -5.41 -0.20 -7.89
C ASP A 266 -4.90 1.08 -7.23
N GLY A 267 -3.65 1.42 -7.55
CA GLY A 267 -3.06 2.68 -7.15
C GLY A 267 -1.62 2.80 -7.59
N TYR A 268 -0.98 3.87 -7.15
CA TYR A 268 0.40 4.16 -7.51
C TYR A 268 1.21 4.61 -6.30
N THR A 269 2.52 4.42 -6.41
CA THR A 269 3.52 4.88 -5.46
C THR A 269 4.53 5.71 -6.21
N ASP A 270 4.73 6.95 -5.76
CA ASP A 270 5.81 7.82 -6.20
C ASP A 270 6.88 7.87 -5.12
N THR A 271 8.09 7.47 -5.48
CA THR A 271 9.24 7.47 -4.57
C THR A 271 10.33 8.37 -5.14
N ARG A 272 10.85 9.27 -4.32
CA ARG A 272 12.09 10.02 -4.59
C ARG A 272 13.16 9.55 -3.62
N ALA A 273 14.39 9.41 -4.09
CA ALA A 273 15.52 8.98 -3.30
C ALA A 273 16.71 9.91 -3.50
N TRP A 274 17.39 10.23 -2.41
CA TRP A 274 18.70 10.88 -2.40
C TRP A 274 19.69 9.93 -1.74
N SER A 275 20.85 9.71 -2.36
CA SER A 275 21.86 8.83 -1.79
C SER A 275 23.25 9.45 -1.79
N LEU A 276 24.04 9.06 -0.79
CA LEU A 276 25.46 9.32 -0.69
C LEU A 276 26.19 7.98 -0.59
N GLY A 277 27.08 7.71 -1.53
CA GLY A 277 27.88 6.49 -1.60
C GLY A 277 29.37 6.76 -1.49
N ALA A 278 30.11 5.73 -1.07
CA ALA A 278 31.56 5.71 -1.06
C ALA A 278 32.06 4.36 -1.58
N THR A 279 33.18 4.38 -2.29
CA THR A 279 33.83 3.19 -2.83
C THR A 279 35.31 3.19 -2.53
N ALA A 280 35.90 2.01 -2.34
CA ALA A 280 37.33 1.79 -2.23
C ALA A 280 37.72 0.50 -2.94
N THR A 281 38.65 0.59 -3.88
CA THR A 281 39.08 -0.54 -4.72
C THR A 281 40.59 -0.66 -4.71
N TRP A 282 41.08 -1.81 -4.27
CA TRP A 282 42.48 -2.19 -4.40
C TRP A 282 42.69 -2.98 -5.68
N TYR A 283 43.65 -2.56 -6.50
CA TYR A 283 44.12 -3.27 -7.69
C TYR A 283 45.55 -3.74 -7.47
N GLY A 284 45.76 -5.06 -7.36
CA GLY A 284 47.08 -5.66 -7.26
C GLY A 284 47.74 -5.81 -8.63
N ASN A 285 49.07 -5.64 -8.69
CA ASN A 285 49.84 -5.76 -9.94
C ASN A 285 49.86 -7.18 -10.52
N ASN A 286 49.41 -8.17 -9.74
CA ASN A 286 49.21 -9.57 -10.14
C ASN A 286 47.82 -9.84 -10.77
N GLY A 287 46.99 -8.80 -10.97
CA GLY A 287 45.65 -8.92 -11.54
C GLY A 287 44.53 -9.22 -10.53
N PHE A 288 44.86 -9.35 -9.25
CA PHE A 288 43.86 -9.47 -8.18
C PHE A 288 43.24 -8.10 -7.85
N TYR A 289 41.96 -8.09 -7.44
CA TYR A 289 41.33 -6.87 -6.92
C TYR A 289 40.42 -7.15 -5.72
N VAL A 290 40.24 -6.13 -4.88
CA VAL A 290 39.22 -6.09 -3.83
C VAL A 290 38.40 -4.82 -4.01
N ASP A 291 37.07 -4.95 -4.02
CA ASP A 291 36.16 -3.81 -4.12
C ASP A 291 35.29 -3.72 -2.87
N MET A 292 35.21 -2.52 -2.30
CA MET A 292 34.33 -2.17 -1.19
C MET A 292 33.44 -1.01 -1.60
N GLN A 293 32.15 -1.12 -1.31
CA GLN A 293 31.17 -0.07 -1.57
C GLN A 293 30.18 0.02 -0.41
N GLY A 294 29.73 1.23 -0.10
CA GLY A 294 28.60 1.48 0.79
C GLY A 294 27.78 2.68 0.33
N GLN A 295 26.49 2.68 0.63
CA GLN A 295 25.55 3.74 0.29
C GLN A 295 24.54 4.00 1.41
N LEU A 296 24.30 5.29 1.68
CA LEU A 296 23.20 5.78 2.52
C LEU A 296 22.15 6.42 1.62
N THR A 297 20.89 6.01 1.76
CA THR A 297 19.78 6.49 0.94
C THR A 297 18.64 6.98 1.82
N TRP A 298 18.16 8.19 1.54
CA TRP A 298 16.97 8.80 2.14
C TRP A 298 15.85 8.85 1.12
N PHE A 299 14.63 8.51 1.53
CA PHE A 299 13.48 8.46 0.64
C PHE A 299 12.42 9.49 1.03
N ASP A 300 11.63 9.90 0.05
CA ASP A 300 10.39 10.64 0.22
C ASP A 300 9.34 9.96 -0.65
N ASN A 301 8.20 9.58 -0.05
CA ASN A 301 7.22 8.72 -0.71
C ASN A 301 5.80 9.25 -0.57
N ASP A 302 5.09 9.20 -1.68
CA ASP A 302 3.67 9.49 -1.78
C ASP A 302 2.92 8.24 -2.28
N LEU A 303 1.89 7.83 -1.54
CA LEU A 303 1.08 6.64 -1.81
C LEU A 303 -0.37 7.07 -2.06
N SER A 304 -0.96 6.57 -3.15
CA SER A 304 -2.32 6.94 -3.58
C SER A 304 -3.10 5.70 -4.04
N SER A 305 -4.40 5.65 -3.72
CA SER A 305 -5.33 4.65 -4.26
C SER A 305 -6.32 5.31 -5.20
N ASP A 306 -6.47 4.75 -6.39
CA ASP A 306 -7.37 5.28 -7.42
C ASP A 306 -8.83 4.98 -7.06
N ASP A 307 -9.12 3.79 -6.51
CA ASP A 307 -10.47 3.40 -6.12
C ASP A 307 -11.04 4.24 -4.97
N MET A 308 -10.17 4.71 -4.07
CA MET A 308 -10.55 5.56 -2.93
C MET A 308 -10.49 7.05 -3.27
N ASN A 309 -9.93 7.42 -4.43
CA ASN A 309 -9.66 8.79 -4.84
C ASN A 309 -8.98 9.61 -3.72
N SER A 310 -8.02 9.01 -3.02
CA SER A 310 -7.41 9.59 -1.83
C SER A 310 -5.92 9.25 -1.71
N SER A 311 -5.12 10.21 -1.22
CA SER A 311 -3.76 9.96 -0.74
C SER A 311 -3.84 9.09 0.53
N LEU A 312 -3.12 7.97 0.51
CA LEU A 312 -3.03 7.03 1.62
C LEU A 312 -1.97 7.48 2.63
N ALA A 313 -0.84 7.98 2.12
CA ALA A 313 0.23 8.58 2.88
C ALA A 313 1.02 9.53 1.99
N SER A 314 1.53 10.62 2.56
CA SER A 314 2.40 11.57 1.85
C SER A 314 3.62 11.90 2.70
N GLY A 315 4.77 12.05 2.05
CA GLY A 315 6.03 12.41 2.70
C GLY A 315 6.56 11.37 3.69
N ALA A 316 6.36 10.08 3.44
CA ALA A 316 6.97 9.04 4.28
C ALA A 316 8.49 9.00 4.04
N LYS A 317 9.29 9.21 5.10
CA LYS A 317 10.75 9.44 5.05
C LYS A 317 11.59 8.34 5.70
N PRO A 318 11.57 7.10 5.19
CA PRO A 318 12.51 6.09 5.65
C PRO A 318 13.93 6.36 5.15
N SER A 319 14.91 5.74 5.80
CA SER A 319 16.30 5.67 5.35
C SER A 319 16.75 4.23 5.21
N ALA A 320 17.63 3.95 4.25
CA ALA A 320 18.25 2.65 4.08
C ALA A 320 19.77 2.78 3.97
N THR A 321 20.48 1.74 4.41
CA THR A 321 21.93 1.60 4.28
C THR A 321 22.20 0.30 3.54
N ARG A 322 23.13 0.33 2.60
CA ARG A 322 23.55 -0.85 1.84
C ARG A 322 25.06 -0.89 1.68
#